data_AF-A0A7K2QDB6-F1
#
_entry.id   AF-A0A7K2QDB6-F1
#
_cell.length_a   1.000
_cell.length_b   1.000
_cell.length_c   1.000
_cell.angle_alpha   90.00
_cell.angle_beta   90.00
_cell.angle_gamma   90.00
#
_symmetry.space_group_name_H-M   'P 1'
#
loop_
_entity.id
_entity.type
_entity.pdbx_description
1 polymer ?
#
loop_
_entity_poly.entity_id
_entity_poly.type
_entity_poly.pdbx_seq_one_letter_code
_entity_poly.pdbx_strand_id
1 'polypeptide(L)'
;SIFSCSDAPFTTGNDLMGNLSARLAAAFNRTTLLDNPYQPTAENPAAFYTRPRTNHYARILHNTTPDHLGYAFPYDDVHPAGVDFEGKVQSGSPGRWTITVGGVAGGGTPTPTPTPTATTPGGGVSAFTTIQAEAFNAQSGAQVEACSDGGGGSDVGHLSNGDWLKFSAVAFGATGATRFDARVASGAAGGVSGLVQVRLDSPTATPVGGFAVANTGGWQAWRTVPADISRTTGTHDVYLTFDSGQPADFVNVNWFTFA
;
A
#
# COMPACT_ATOMS: atom_id res chain seq x y z
N SER A 1 -19.27 -8.96 -16.21
CA SER A 1 -20.03 -9.76 -15.20
C SER A 1 -20.56 -8.82 -14.13
N ILE A 2 -21.73 -8.99 -13.49
CA ILE A 2 -22.16 -8.06 -12.42
C ILE A 2 -21.24 -8.08 -11.18
N PHE A 3 -20.34 -9.06 -11.13
CA PHE A 3 -19.29 -9.19 -10.12
C PHE A 3 -17.92 -8.66 -10.60
N SER A 4 -17.80 -8.14 -11.84
CA SER A 4 -16.57 -7.54 -12.38
C SER A 4 -16.85 -6.32 -13.26
N CYS A 5 -16.11 -5.23 -13.08
CA CYS A 5 -16.16 -4.07 -13.98
C CYS A 5 -15.21 -4.18 -15.18
N SER A 6 -14.36 -5.20 -15.22
CA SER A 6 -13.29 -5.38 -16.21
C SER A 6 -13.74 -5.97 -17.54
N ASP A 7 -14.99 -6.43 -17.63
CA ASP A 7 -15.51 -7.15 -18.79
C ASP A 7 -16.92 -6.69 -19.15
N ALA A 8 -17.34 -6.98 -20.38
CA ALA A 8 -18.72 -6.74 -20.83
C ALA A 8 -19.77 -7.24 -19.81
N PRO A 9 -20.88 -6.50 -19.62
CA PRO A 9 -21.30 -5.30 -20.35
C PRO A 9 -20.68 -3.98 -19.84
N PHE A 10 -19.69 -4.00 -18.95
CA PHE A 10 -19.20 -2.81 -18.24
C PHE A 10 -18.03 -2.10 -18.94
N THR A 11 -17.47 -2.73 -19.97
CA THR A 11 -16.47 -2.15 -20.88
C THR A 11 -17.10 -1.82 -22.23
N THR A 12 -18.07 -0.89 -22.25
CA THR A 12 -18.63 -0.39 -23.50
C THR A 12 -17.88 0.85 -23.94
N GLY A 13 -17.49 0.95 -25.21
CA GLY A 13 -17.01 2.21 -25.81
C GLY A 13 -18.10 3.28 -25.99
N ASN A 14 -19.18 3.22 -25.19
CA ASN A 14 -20.36 4.06 -25.25
C ASN A 14 -20.75 4.48 -23.82
N ASP A 15 -20.59 5.76 -23.51
CA ASP A 15 -20.82 6.32 -22.18
C ASP A 15 -22.26 6.16 -21.69
N LEU A 16 -23.25 6.19 -22.59
CA LEU A 16 -24.65 5.97 -22.22
C LEU A 16 -24.89 4.53 -21.75
N MET A 17 -24.29 3.55 -22.44
CA MET A 17 -24.39 2.15 -22.04
C MET A 17 -23.60 1.86 -20.76
N GLY A 18 -22.47 2.53 -20.57
CA GLY A 18 -21.72 2.49 -19.30
C GLY A 18 -22.55 3.00 -18.12
N ASN A 19 -23.17 4.17 -18.29
CA ASN A 19 -24.04 4.77 -17.26
C ASN A 19 -25.26 3.90 -16.92
N LEU A 20 -25.90 3.29 -17.92
CA LEU A 20 -27.02 2.37 -17.70
C LEU A 20 -26.56 1.10 -16.97
N SER A 21 -25.42 0.53 -17.38
CA SER A 21 -24.87 -0.67 -16.77
C SER A 21 -24.52 -0.44 -15.30
N ALA A 22 -23.88 0.69 -14.98
CA ALA A 22 -23.53 1.06 -13.61
C ALA A 22 -24.77 1.18 -12.70
N ARG A 23 -25.85 1.82 -13.19
CA ARG A 23 -27.13 1.94 -12.45
C ARG A 23 -27.81 0.59 -12.23
N LEU A 24 -27.84 -0.26 -13.25
CA LEU A 24 -28.40 -1.61 -13.13
C LEU A 24 -27.59 -2.47 -12.15
N ALA A 25 -26.26 -2.37 -12.19
CA ALA A 25 -25.38 -3.07 -11.26
C ALA A 25 -25.62 -2.63 -9.81
N ALA A 26 -25.70 -1.32 -9.55
CA ALA A 26 -25.96 -0.80 -8.23
C ALA A 26 -27.33 -1.22 -7.70
N ALA A 27 -28.40 -1.04 -8.49
CA ALA A 27 -29.76 -1.39 -8.09
C ALA A 27 -29.94 -2.90 -7.84
N PHE A 28 -29.29 -3.75 -8.66
CA PHE A 28 -29.30 -5.19 -8.44
C PHE A 28 -28.57 -5.56 -7.15
N ASN A 29 -27.35 -5.06 -6.93
CA ASN A 29 -26.57 -5.39 -5.74
C ASN A 29 -27.26 -4.90 -4.45
N ARG A 30 -27.85 -3.70 -4.46
CA ARG A 30 -28.65 -3.14 -3.34
C ARG A 30 -30.00 -3.81 -3.15
N THR A 31 -30.40 -4.69 -4.07
CA THR A 31 -31.69 -5.39 -4.05
C THR A 31 -32.91 -4.46 -4.26
N THR A 32 -32.70 -3.32 -4.93
CA THR A 32 -33.70 -2.28 -5.22
C THR A 32 -34.11 -2.20 -6.70
N LEU A 33 -33.56 -3.06 -7.57
CA LEU A 33 -33.83 -3.06 -9.01
C LEU A 33 -35.33 -3.09 -9.36
N LEU A 34 -36.15 -3.73 -8.53
CA LEU A 34 -37.60 -3.83 -8.73
C LEU A 34 -38.41 -2.83 -7.90
N ASP A 35 -37.76 -2.04 -7.05
CA ASP A 35 -38.41 -1.12 -6.10
C ASP A 35 -38.31 0.34 -6.53
N ASN A 36 -37.25 0.70 -7.24
CA ASN A 36 -36.97 2.08 -7.64
C ASN A 36 -36.78 2.16 -9.17
N PRO A 37 -37.77 2.68 -9.92
CA PRO A 37 -37.65 2.87 -11.36
C PRO A 37 -36.84 4.13 -11.74
N TYR A 38 -36.40 4.95 -10.79
CA TYR A 38 -35.76 6.25 -11.03
C TYR A 38 -34.23 6.25 -10.78
N GLN A 39 -33.58 5.09 -10.89
CA GLN A 39 -32.15 4.93 -10.62
C GLN A 39 -31.24 5.94 -11.38
N PRO A 40 -30.25 6.56 -10.72
CA PRO A 40 -29.85 6.37 -9.31
C PRO A 40 -30.58 7.31 -8.33
N THR A 41 -31.58 8.08 -8.79
CA THR A 41 -32.31 9.03 -7.93
C THR A 41 -33.44 8.33 -7.18
N ALA A 42 -33.97 8.99 -6.14
CA ALA A 42 -35.06 8.48 -5.29
C ALA A 42 -34.78 7.11 -4.62
N GLU A 43 -33.52 6.79 -4.38
CA GLU A 43 -33.15 5.61 -3.59
C GLU A 43 -33.65 5.73 -2.14
N ASN A 44 -34.11 4.61 -1.58
CA ASN A 44 -34.42 4.48 -0.16
C ASN A 44 -33.39 3.56 0.49
N PRO A 45 -32.36 4.11 1.17
CA PRO A 45 -31.31 3.30 1.80
C PRO A 45 -31.84 2.29 2.82
N ALA A 46 -32.97 2.58 3.48
CA ALA A 46 -33.59 1.66 4.44
C ALA A 46 -34.18 0.40 3.77
N ALA A 47 -34.40 0.41 2.46
CA ALA A 47 -34.86 -0.74 1.71
C ALA A 47 -33.70 -1.65 1.24
N PHE A 48 -32.45 -1.18 1.32
CA PHE A 48 -31.30 -1.93 0.83
C PHE A 48 -31.18 -3.27 1.55
N TYR A 49 -30.98 -4.32 0.75
CA TYR A 49 -30.73 -5.68 1.23
C TYR A 49 -31.83 -6.31 2.11
N THR A 50 -33.03 -5.74 2.14
CA THR A 50 -34.13 -6.19 3.03
C THR A 50 -34.88 -7.41 2.51
N ARG A 51 -34.76 -7.75 1.22
CA ARG A 51 -35.44 -8.91 0.64
C ARG A 51 -34.77 -10.24 0.98
N PRO A 52 -35.52 -11.36 0.97
CA PRO A 52 -34.96 -12.69 1.28
C PRO A 52 -33.81 -13.14 0.36
N ARG A 53 -33.82 -12.69 -0.91
CA ARG A 53 -32.70 -12.88 -1.84
C ARG A 53 -32.02 -11.53 -2.02
N THR A 54 -30.77 -11.44 -1.55
CA THR A 54 -29.99 -10.19 -1.51
C THR A 54 -28.49 -10.48 -1.62
N ASN A 55 -27.68 -9.45 -1.92
CA ASN A 55 -26.23 -9.53 -1.80
C ASN A 55 -25.82 -9.55 -0.32
N HIS A 56 -25.59 -10.75 0.22
CA HIS A 56 -25.27 -10.91 1.64
C HIS A 56 -23.89 -10.34 2.03
N TYR A 57 -22.93 -10.29 1.12
CA TYR A 57 -21.62 -9.67 1.37
C TYR A 57 -21.78 -8.18 1.61
N ALA A 58 -22.43 -7.47 0.67
CA ALA A 58 -22.69 -6.04 0.79
C ALA A 58 -23.55 -5.71 2.01
N ARG A 59 -24.60 -6.51 2.27
CA ARG A 59 -25.41 -6.38 3.49
C ARG A 59 -24.58 -6.45 4.76
N ILE A 60 -23.67 -7.43 4.88
CA ILE A 60 -22.84 -7.58 6.07
C ILE A 60 -21.85 -6.41 6.17
N LEU A 61 -21.20 -6.04 5.07
CA LEU A 61 -20.24 -4.95 5.03
C LEU A 61 -20.89 -3.63 5.47
N HIS A 62 -21.97 -3.20 4.80
CA HIS A 62 -22.69 -1.97 5.15
C HIS A 62 -23.38 -2.04 6.52
N ASN A 63 -23.71 -3.23 7.04
CA ASN A 63 -24.24 -3.35 8.40
C ASN A 63 -23.15 -3.30 9.49
N THR A 64 -21.90 -3.60 9.15
CA THR A 64 -20.79 -3.68 10.11
C THR A 64 -19.87 -2.47 10.07
N THR A 65 -19.90 -1.67 9.00
CA THR A 65 -19.21 -0.39 8.96
C THR A 65 -19.95 0.66 9.81
N PRO A 66 -19.27 1.41 10.69
CA PRO A 66 -19.91 2.34 11.63
C PRO A 66 -20.76 3.45 10.99
N ASP A 67 -20.47 3.81 9.75
CA ASP A 67 -21.15 4.83 8.94
C ASP A 67 -22.11 4.23 7.90
N HIS A 68 -22.22 2.90 7.86
CA HIS A 68 -22.92 2.13 6.83
C HIS A 68 -22.38 2.33 5.40
N LEU A 69 -21.19 2.92 5.28
CA LEU A 69 -20.53 3.18 4.01
C LEU A 69 -19.37 2.18 3.85
N GLY A 70 -19.18 1.67 2.62
CA GLY A 70 -18.02 0.85 2.28
C GLY A 70 -18.14 0.31 0.87
N TYR A 71 -17.04 0.21 0.12
CA TYR A 71 -17.10 -0.20 -1.28
C TYR A 71 -17.26 -1.73 -1.38
N ALA A 72 -18.49 -2.20 -1.61
CA ALA A 72 -18.82 -3.63 -1.53
C ALA A 72 -18.97 -4.34 -2.88
N PHE A 73 -19.17 -3.60 -3.97
CA PHE A 73 -19.33 -4.16 -5.32
C PHE A 73 -18.95 -3.12 -6.39
N PRO A 74 -18.70 -3.52 -7.65
CA PRO A 74 -18.44 -2.55 -8.71
C PRO A 74 -19.62 -1.59 -8.88
N TYR A 75 -19.33 -0.29 -8.92
CA TYR A 75 -20.33 0.78 -9.01
C TYR A 75 -21.14 1.01 -7.73
N ASP A 76 -20.63 0.62 -6.56
CA ASP A 76 -21.25 0.97 -5.27
C ASP A 76 -21.25 2.50 -5.02
N ASP A 77 -20.43 3.25 -5.76
CA ASP A 77 -20.39 4.71 -5.85
C ASP A 77 -21.51 5.32 -6.73
N VAL A 78 -22.42 4.52 -7.30
CA VAL A 78 -23.54 5.06 -8.07
C VAL A 78 -24.63 5.56 -7.13
N HIS A 79 -24.87 6.86 -7.12
CA HIS A 79 -25.81 7.53 -6.22
C HIS A 79 -26.33 8.85 -6.84
N PRO A 80 -27.42 9.44 -6.32
CA PRO A 80 -27.78 10.82 -6.67
C PRO A 80 -26.69 11.80 -6.23
N ALA A 81 -26.54 12.93 -6.93
CA ALA A 81 -25.56 13.94 -6.53
C ALA A 81 -25.78 14.39 -5.07
N GLY A 82 -24.69 14.47 -4.30
CA GLY A 82 -24.70 14.93 -2.91
C GLY A 82 -25.16 13.91 -1.86
N VAL A 83 -25.34 12.64 -2.24
CA VAL A 83 -25.66 11.54 -1.32
C VAL A 83 -24.61 10.44 -1.49
N ASP A 84 -23.87 10.07 -0.46
CA ASP A 84 -22.87 9.00 -0.57
C ASP A 84 -23.46 7.65 -0.09
N PHE A 85 -23.17 6.57 -0.81
CA PHE A 85 -23.57 5.20 -0.46
C PHE A 85 -22.36 4.24 -0.36
N GLU A 86 -21.19 4.73 -0.70
CA GLU A 86 -19.92 4.05 -0.73
C GLU A 86 -18.97 4.63 0.32
N GLY A 87 -18.00 3.81 0.72
CA GLY A 87 -16.84 4.31 1.46
C GLY A 87 -15.85 4.90 0.48
N LYS A 88 -15.83 6.23 0.34
CA LYS A 88 -14.80 6.94 -0.44
C LYS A 88 -14.08 7.97 0.41
N VAL A 89 -12.79 8.11 0.14
CA VAL A 89 -11.99 9.25 0.59
C VAL A 89 -11.41 9.88 -0.66
N GLN A 90 -11.80 11.12 -0.94
CA GLN A 90 -11.30 11.86 -2.10
C GLN A 90 -10.89 13.27 -1.71
N SER A 91 -9.82 13.77 -2.33
CA SER A 91 -9.39 15.16 -2.27
C SER A 91 -8.73 15.52 -3.59
N GLY A 92 -9.03 16.70 -4.14
CA GLY A 92 -8.37 17.23 -5.34
C GLY A 92 -6.94 17.70 -5.11
N SER A 93 -6.55 17.86 -3.84
CA SER A 93 -5.20 18.26 -3.40
C SER A 93 -4.87 17.56 -2.07
N PRO A 94 -4.69 16.23 -2.04
CA PRO A 94 -4.47 15.50 -0.80
C PRO A 94 -3.10 15.87 -0.21
N GLY A 95 -3.08 16.40 1.02
CA GLY A 95 -1.83 16.68 1.75
C GLY A 95 -1.37 15.50 2.61
N ARG A 96 -2.29 14.81 3.28
CA ARG A 96 -2.02 13.61 4.08
C ARG A 96 -3.27 12.75 4.16
N TRP A 97 -3.15 11.47 3.84
CA TRP A 97 -4.20 10.47 4.07
C TRP A 97 -3.72 9.51 5.15
N THR A 98 -4.52 9.32 6.19
CA THR A 98 -4.22 8.42 7.30
C THR A 98 -5.33 7.39 7.38
N ILE A 99 -4.97 6.12 7.18
CA ILE A 99 -5.90 4.99 7.30
C ILE A 99 -5.64 4.32 8.65
N THR A 100 -6.69 4.18 9.46
CA THR A 100 -6.66 3.40 10.69
C THR A 100 -7.52 2.16 10.49
N VAL A 101 -6.92 0.97 10.62
CA VAL A 101 -7.64 -0.31 10.49
C VAL A 101 -7.85 -0.89 11.88
N GLY A 102 -9.12 -1.04 12.28
CA GLY A 102 -9.57 -1.53 13.59
C GLY A 102 -10.26 -0.44 14.43
N GLY A 103 -11.59 -0.49 14.55
CA GLY A 103 -12.40 0.48 15.30
C GLY A 103 -13.46 -0.17 16.20
N VAL A 104 -13.28 0.04 17.51
CA VAL A 104 -14.18 -0.07 18.69
C VAL A 104 -15.08 -1.31 18.87
N ALA A 105 -14.70 -2.19 19.80
CA ALA A 105 -15.65 -3.06 20.49
C ALA A 105 -16.54 -2.19 21.41
N GLY A 106 -17.85 -2.24 21.18
CA GLY A 106 -18.82 -1.40 21.88
C GLY A 106 -19.10 -1.78 23.33
N GLY A 107 -19.70 -0.83 24.05
CA GLY A 107 -20.60 -1.09 25.18
C GLY A 107 -20.00 -1.01 26.58
N GLY A 108 -19.66 0.20 27.04
CA GLY A 108 -19.42 0.46 28.47
C GLY A 108 -19.23 1.94 28.74
N THR A 109 -20.08 2.51 29.61
CA THR A 109 -20.00 3.90 30.09
C THR A 109 -18.57 4.23 30.58
N PRO A 110 -17.96 5.36 30.19
CA PRO A 110 -16.55 5.63 30.48
C PRO A 110 -16.38 5.93 31.97
N THR A 111 -15.70 5.03 32.68
CA THR A 111 -14.95 5.41 33.87
C THR A 111 -13.68 6.11 33.36
N PRO A 112 -13.34 7.34 33.80
CA PRO A 112 -12.08 7.97 33.42
C PRO A 112 -10.94 7.16 34.04
N THR A 113 -10.50 6.16 33.31
CA THR A 113 -9.24 5.47 33.53
C THR A 113 -8.16 6.51 33.24
N PRO A 114 -7.16 6.70 34.13
CA PRO A 114 -6.06 7.60 33.85
C PRO A 114 -5.53 7.25 32.47
N THR A 115 -5.52 8.25 31.58
CA THR A 115 -5.02 8.16 30.22
C THR A 115 -3.77 7.27 30.21
N PRO A 116 -3.83 6.04 29.65
CA PRO A 116 -2.61 5.41 29.20
C PRO A 116 -2.06 6.41 28.20
N THR A 117 -0.91 7.01 28.51
CA THR A 117 -0.20 7.84 27.55
C THR A 117 -0.10 7.03 26.27
N ALA A 118 -0.85 7.43 25.24
CA ALA A 118 -0.73 6.88 23.92
C ALA A 118 0.73 7.05 23.53
N THR A 119 1.49 5.95 23.48
CA THR A 119 2.65 5.92 22.61
C THR A 119 2.08 5.88 21.21
N THR A 120 1.94 7.06 20.62
CA THR A 120 1.75 7.26 19.20
C THR A 120 2.56 6.21 18.43
N PRO A 121 1.97 5.35 17.58
CA PRO A 121 2.71 4.83 16.45
C PRO A 121 3.03 6.05 15.59
N GLY A 122 4.25 6.57 15.75
CA GLY A 122 4.71 7.80 15.10
C GLY A 122 4.53 7.72 13.58
N GLY A 123 4.39 8.87 12.94
CA GLY A 123 4.11 9.03 11.50
C GLY A 123 5.18 8.50 10.55
N GLY A 124 5.44 7.20 10.58
CA GLY A 124 6.37 6.50 9.71
C GLY A 124 5.69 5.76 8.55
N VAL A 125 6.49 5.36 7.56
CA VAL A 125 6.04 4.76 6.29
C VAL A 125 5.64 3.29 6.45
N SER A 126 4.62 2.83 5.73
CA SER A 126 4.25 1.40 5.72
C SER A 126 5.35 0.55 5.09
N ALA A 127 5.70 -0.58 5.70
CA ALA A 127 6.62 -1.56 5.13
C ALA A 127 6.08 -2.19 3.83
N PHE A 128 4.75 -2.25 3.69
CA PHE A 128 4.05 -2.96 2.61
C PHE A 128 3.71 -2.06 1.40
N THR A 129 4.22 -0.83 1.39
CA THR A 129 4.19 0.05 0.23
C THR A 129 5.57 0.10 -0.40
N THR A 130 5.66 0.55 -1.65
CA THR A 130 6.95 0.90 -2.25
C THR A 130 7.57 2.08 -1.50
N ILE A 131 8.76 1.87 -0.96
CA ILE A 131 9.58 2.89 -0.29
C ILE A 131 10.70 3.25 -1.27
N GLN A 132 10.72 4.52 -1.69
CA GLN A 132 11.77 5.06 -2.55
C GLN A 132 13.09 5.12 -1.78
N ALA A 133 14.20 4.70 -2.40
CA ALA A 133 15.49 4.66 -1.74
C ALA A 133 15.99 6.07 -1.40
N GLU A 134 15.73 7.05 -2.26
CA GLU A 134 16.07 8.46 -2.08
C GLU A 134 15.23 9.16 -1.00
N ALA A 135 14.19 8.50 -0.49
CA ALA A 135 13.42 8.97 0.65
C ALA A 135 14.07 8.61 2.01
N PHE A 136 15.37 8.29 2.02
CA PHE A 136 16.10 8.03 3.26
C PHE A 136 16.04 9.24 4.20
N ASN A 137 15.98 8.98 5.50
CA ASN A 137 16.03 10.01 6.55
C ASN A 137 17.46 10.34 6.97
N ALA A 138 18.39 9.40 6.81
CA ALA A 138 19.82 9.60 6.99
C ALA A 138 20.60 8.59 6.13
N GLN A 139 21.85 8.90 5.83
CA GLN A 139 22.70 8.02 5.02
C GLN A 139 24.18 8.15 5.41
N SER A 140 24.99 7.18 4.98
CA SER A 140 26.44 7.28 4.87
C SER A 140 26.89 6.84 3.48
N GLY A 141 27.71 7.67 2.83
CA GLY A 141 28.36 7.42 1.52
C GLY A 141 27.46 7.51 0.28
N ALA A 142 26.14 7.63 0.44
CA ALA A 142 25.18 7.58 -0.64
C ALA A 142 25.05 8.90 -1.42
N GLN A 143 24.72 8.80 -2.71
CA GLN A 143 24.34 9.94 -3.55
C GLN A 143 23.04 9.68 -4.28
N VAL A 144 22.20 10.72 -4.39
CA VAL A 144 20.97 10.67 -5.18
C VAL A 144 21.27 11.07 -6.62
N GLU A 145 20.85 10.27 -7.59
CA GLU A 145 21.01 10.53 -9.02
C GLU A 145 19.71 10.37 -9.80
N ALA A 146 19.77 10.60 -11.12
CA ALA A 146 18.61 10.47 -12.00
C ALA A 146 18.39 9.00 -12.38
N CYS A 147 17.18 8.51 -12.15
CA CYS A 147 16.81 7.13 -12.43
C CYS A 147 16.19 6.99 -13.83
N SER A 148 16.68 6.02 -14.59
CA SER A 148 16.14 5.66 -15.91
C SER A 148 15.27 4.40 -15.90
N ASP A 149 14.95 3.86 -14.72
CA ASP A 149 13.99 2.77 -14.57
C ASP A 149 12.59 3.20 -15.04
N GLY A 150 11.70 2.22 -15.22
CA GLY A 150 10.29 2.50 -15.54
C GLY A 150 9.65 3.40 -14.49
N GLY A 151 9.17 4.58 -14.91
CA GLY A 151 8.62 5.61 -14.02
C GLY A 151 9.53 6.82 -13.81
N GLY A 152 10.81 6.72 -14.17
CA GLY A 152 11.80 7.79 -13.99
C GLY A 152 12.03 8.12 -12.52
N GLY A 153 12.30 9.40 -12.21
CA GLY A 153 12.54 9.88 -10.84
C GLY A 153 14.01 9.82 -10.46
N SER A 154 14.29 9.41 -9.23
CA SER A 154 15.62 9.34 -8.67
C SER A 154 15.92 7.96 -8.11
N ASP A 155 17.20 7.65 -8.01
CA ASP A 155 17.69 6.47 -7.32
C ASP A 155 18.87 6.86 -6.42
N VAL A 156 19.31 5.92 -5.60
CA VAL A 156 20.48 6.08 -4.74
C VAL A 156 21.61 5.22 -5.26
N GLY A 157 22.69 5.87 -5.68
CA GLY A 157 23.90 5.23 -6.19
C GLY A 157 25.13 5.54 -5.36
N HIS A 158 26.29 5.20 -5.92
CA HIS A 158 27.60 5.33 -5.28
C HIS A 158 27.73 4.53 -3.97
N LEU A 159 27.01 3.40 -3.87
CA LEU A 159 26.97 2.60 -2.66
C LEU A 159 28.10 1.56 -2.67
N SER A 160 28.98 1.67 -1.67
CA SER A 160 30.17 0.88 -1.47
C SER A 160 30.15 0.17 -0.11
N ASN A 161 31.23 -0.55 0.23
CA ASN A 161 31.32 -1.26 1.51
C ASN A 161 31.27 -0.31 2.72
N GLY A 162 30.32 -0.55 3.62
CA GLY A 162 30.15 0.19 4.87
C GLY A 162 29.10 1.30 4.79
N ASP A 163 28.59 1.58 3.59
CA ASP A 163 27.54 2.56 3.38
C ASP A 163 26.19 2.06 3.87
N TRP A 164 25.28 2.99 4.12
CA TRP A 164 23.93 2.65 4.58
C TRP A 164 22.92 3.76 4.31
N LEU A 165 21.65 3.35 4.22
CA LEU A 165 20.47 4.21 4.18
C LEU A 165 19.59 3.89 5.38
N LYS A 166 19.11 4.94 6.07
CA LYS A 166 18.17 4.82 7.19
C LYS A 166 16.78 5.31 6.77
N PHE A 167 15.77 4.52 7.09
CA PHE A 167 14.36 4.86 6.97
C PHE A 167 13.72 4.79 8.35
N SER A 168 13.26 5.93 8.86
CA SER A 168 12.75 6.04 10.21
C SER A 168 11.31 5.54 10.31
N ALA A 169 11.01 4.86 11.40
CA ALA A 169 9.65 4.43 11.77
C ALA A 169 8.91 3.61 10.69
N VAL A 170 9.59 2.72 9.98
CA VAL A 170 8.92 1.80 9.03
C VAL A 170 7.99 0.84 9.79
N ALA A 171 6.71 0.85 9.41
CA ALA A 171 5.65 0.12 10.08
C ALA A 171 5.36 -1.23 9.41
N PHE A 172 5.76 -2.32 10.07
CA PHE A 172 5.48 -3.71 9.71
C PHE A 172 4.19 -4.24 10.33
N GLY A 173 3.65 -3.56 11.34
CA GLY A 173 2.40 -3.93 12.01
C GLY A 173 2.45 -5.28 12.73
N ALA A 174 1.32 -5.76 13.24
CA ALA A 174 1.26 -7.00 14.02
C ALA A 174 1.40 -8.27 13.15
N THR A 175 0.94 -8.22 11.91
CA THR A 175 1.07 -9.33 10.95
C THR A 175 2.52 -9.49 10.48
N GLY A 176 3.29 -8.41 10.42
CA GLY A 176 4.68 -8.43 10.04
C GLY A 176 4.97 -8.85 8.60
N ALA A 177 6.22 -8.73 8.21
CA ALA A 177 6.72 -9.15 6.91
C ALA A 177 7.72 -10.30 7.05
N THR A 178 7.80 -11.12 6.03
CA THR A 178 8.74 -12.25 5.89
C THR A 178 9.55 -12.19 4.62
N ARG A 179 9.27 -11.22 3.74
CA ARG A 179 10.00 -10.99 2.50
C ARG A 179 10.38 -9.52 2.36
N PHE A 180 11.51 -9.29 1.71
CA PHE A 180 12.04 -8.01 1.29
C PHE A 180 12.32 -8.07 -0.22
N ASP A 181 11.79 -7.14 -0.98
CA ASP A 181 12.07 -6.99 -2.42
C ASP A 181 12.71 -5.62 -2.66
N ALA A 182 13.83 -5.57 -3.38
CA ALA A 182 14.46 -4.32 -3.77
C ALA A 182 14.70 -4.24 -5.27
N ARG A 183 14.47 -3.07 -5.84
CA ARG A 183 14.78 -2.72 -7.22
C ARG A 183 16.17 -2.11 -7.29
N VAL A 184 17.09 -2.85 -7.87
CA VAL A 184 18.52 -2.53 -7.87
C VAL A 184 19.12 -2.60 -9.27
N ALA A 185 20.18 -1.84 -9.49
CA ALA A 185 21.03 -1.93 -10.68
C ALA A 185 22.50 -2.01 -10.24
N SER A 186 23.34 -2.62 -11.05
CA SER A 186 24.77 -2.74 -10.77
C SER A 186 25.55 -2.78 -12.08
N GLY A 187 26.44 -1.80 -12.24
CA GLY A 187 27.45 -1.78 -13.30
C GLY A 187 28.82 -2.27 -12.81
N ALA A 188 28.87 -2.97 -11.68
CA ALA A 188 30.11 -3.37 -11.04
C ALA A 188 31.00 -4.22 -11.97
N ALA A 189 32.31 -4.02 -11.90
CA ALA A 189 33.27 -4.77 -12.70
C ALA A 189 33.26 -6.27 -12.36
N GLY A 190 33.83 -7.09 -13.25
CA GLY A 190 33.96 -8.54 -13.00
C GLY A 190 34.71 -8.82 -11.69
N GLY A 191 34.15 -9.71 -10.86
CA GLY A 191 34.69 -10.03 -9.54
C GLY A 191 34.25 -9.09 -8.40
N VAL A 192 33.49 -8.04 -8.70
CA VAL A 192 32.87 -7.16 -7.69
C VAL A 192 31.41 -7.59 -7.46
N SER A 193 31.07 -7.79 -6.19
CA SER A 193 29.73 -8.11 -5.72
C SER A 193 29.60 -7.70 -4.26
N GLY A 194 28.38 -7.57 -3.76
CA GLY A 194 28.13 -7.29 -2.35
C GLY A 194 26.77 -7.74 -1.87
N LEU A 195 26.53 -7.56 -0.59
CA LEU A 195 25.29 -7.84 0.10
C LEU A 195 24.51 -6.53 0.31
N VAL A 196 23.23 -6.56 -0.01
CA VAL A 196 22.24 -5.57 0.43
C VAL A 196 21.49 -6.20 1.60
N GLN A 197 21.67 -5.67 2.79
CA GLN A 197 21.15 -6.25 4.03
C GLN A 197 20.17 -5.32 4.73
N VAL A 198 19.09 -5.90 5.24
CA VAL A 198 18.11 -5.19 6.08
C VAL A 198 18.48 -5.39 7.54
N ARG A 199 18.63 -4.29 8.28
CA ARG A 199 18.87 -4.27 9.73
C ARG A 199 17.83 -3.38 10.40
N LEU A 200 17.48 -3.70 11.65
CA LEU A 200 16.47 -2.97 12.41
C LEU A 200 17.13 -2.20 13.54
N ASP A 201 16.68 -0.96 13.73
CA ASP A 201 16.99 0.00 14.79
C ASP A 201 18.46 0.47 14.87
N SER A 202 19.41 -0.26 14.27
CA SER A 202 20.82 0.10 14.16
C SER A 202 21.46 -0.44 12.88
N PRO A 203 22.38 0.30 12.23
CA PRO A 203 23.12 -0.20 11.07
C PRO A 203 24.12 -1.32 11.44
N THR A 204 24.37 -1.55 12.74
CA THR A 204 25.26 -2.62 13.22
C THR A 204 24.52 -3.81 13.83
N ALA A 205 23.19 -3.75 13.95
CA ALA A 205 22.38 -4.87 14.44
C ALA A 205 22.45 -6.06 13.48
N THR A 206 22.30 -7.30 13.97
CA THR A 206 22.27 -8.49 13.11
C THR A 206 21.24 -8.33 11.98
N PRO A 207 21.58 -8.62 10.71
CA PRO A 207 20.63 -8.55 9.61
C PRO A 207 19.42 -9.46 9.84
N VAL A 208 18.23 -8.96 9.53
CA VAL A 208 17.01 -9.79 9.50
C VAL A 208 16.92 -10.56 8.18
N GLY A 209 17.59 -10.11 7.14
CA GLY A 209 17.79 -10.79 5.87
C GLY A 209 18.44 -9.88 4.84
N GLY A 210 18.53 -10.34 3.60
CA GLY A 210 19.18 -9.63 2.51
C GLY A 210 19.55 -10.55 1.35
N PHE A 211 20.12 -9.97 0.29
CA PHE A 211 20.54 -10.71 -0.89
C PHE A 211 21.93 -10.28 -1.35
N ALA A 212 22.59 -11.15 -2.10
CA ALA A 212 23.79 -10.82 -2.84
C ALA A 212 23.44 -10.23 -4.21
N VAL A 213 24.19 -9.23 -4.64
CA VAL A 213 24.08 -8.61 -5.95
C VAL A 213 25.46 -8.45 -6.58
N ALA A 214 25.52 -8.77 -7.87
CA ALA A 214 26.64 -8.51 -8.75
C ALA A 214 26.12 -7.73 -9.97
N ASN A 215 26.94 -7.58 -11.00
CA ASN A 215 26.59 -6.86 -12.22
C ASN A 215 25.22 -7.30 -12.80
N THR A 216 24.30 -6.35 -12.97
CA THR A 216 22.95 -6.59 -13.53
C THR A 216 22.86 -6.29 -15.03
N GLY A 217 23.92 -5.75 -15.62
CA GLY A 217 24.01 -5.29 -17.00
C GLY A 217 24.41 -3.82 -17.15
N GLY A 218 24.59 -3.08 -16.05
CA GLY A 218 24.91 -1.65 -16.04
C GLY A 218 24.30 -0.91 -14.86
N TRP A 219 24.80 0.31 -14.57
CA TRP A 219 24.37 1.14 -13.43
C TRP A 219 22.90 1.56 -13.47
N GLN A 220 22.27 1.43 -14.63
CA GLN A 220 20.88 1.77 -14.85
C GLN A 220 20.11 0.57 -15.48
N ALA A 221 20.66 -0.64 -15.35
CA ALA A 221 20.05 -1.89 -15.81
C ALA A 221 19.33 -2.60 -14.63
N TRP A 222 18.08 -2.22 -14.43
CA TRP A 222 17.33 -2.50 -13.20
C TRP A 222 16.73 -3.92 -13.12
N ARG A 223 16.86 -4.55 -11.94
CA ARG A 223 16.27 -5.85 -11.58
C ARG A 223 15.60 -5.76 -10.20
N THR A 224 14.51 -6.50 -10.01
CA THR A 224 13.91 -6.67 -8.68
C THR A 224 14.42 -7.96 -8.08
N VAL A 225 15.08 -7.87 -6.92
CA VAL A 225 15.69 -9.01 -6.24
C VAL A 225 14.94 -9.29 -4.93
N PRO A 226 14.36 -10.49 -4.77
CA PRO A 226 13.73 -10.91 -3.54
C PRO A 226 14.74 -11.47 -2.53
N ALA A 227 14.43 -11.31 -1.24
CA ALA A 227 15.08 -11.98 -0.13
C ALA A 227 14.07 -12.36 0.95
N ASP A 228 14.25 -13.54 1.54
CA ASP A 228 13.55 -13.90 2.76
C ASP A 228 14.14 -13.11 3.94
N ILE A 229 13.28 -12.69 4.87
CA ILE A 229 13.67 -12.05 6.12
C ILE A 229 13.05 -12.79 7.30
N SER A 230 13.71 -12.70 8.45
CA SER A 230 13.10 -13.06 9.74
C SER A 230 11.82 -12.25 9.93
N ARG A 231 10.75 -12.92 10.40
CA ARG A 231 9.44 -12.28 10.60
C ARG A 231 9.60 -11.02 11.45
N THR A 232 9.34 -9.88 10.83
CA THR A 232 9.52 -8.55 11.44
C THR A 232 8.17 -7.91 11.66
N THR A 233 7.86 -7.48 12.89
CA THR A 233 6.57 -6.91 13.29
C THR A 233 6.78 -5.60 14.03
N GLY A 234 5.75 -4.75 14.13
CA GLY A 234 5.82 -3.50 14.87
C GLY A 234 6.36 -2.37 13.99
N THR A 235 7.09 -1.43 14.59
CA THR A 235 7.65 -0.26 13.91
C THR A 235 9.13 -0.15 14.26
N HIS A 236 9.98 -0.01 13.24
CA HIS A 236 11.43 0.01 13.40
C HIS A 236 12.05 1.13 12.56
N ASP A 237 13.21 1.61 13.00
CA ASP A 237 14.10 2.27 12.04
C ASP A 237 14.72 1.18 11.17
N VAL A 238 14.51 1.22 9.86
CA VAL A 238 15.07 0.26 8.92
C VAL A 238 16.36 0.81 8.34
N TYR A 239 17.41 -0.01 8.35
CA TYR A 239 18.66 0.27 7.67
C TYR A 239 18.83 -0.68 6.49
N LEU A 240 19.07 -0.14 5.31
CA LEU A 240 19.73 -0.87 4.23
C LEU A 240 21.23 -0.65 4.39
N THR A 241 21.98 -1.73 4.53
CA THR A 241 23.44 -1.70 4.69
C THR A 241 24.11 -2.44 3.54
N PHE A 242 25.28 -1.94 3.13
CA PHE A 242 25.99 -2.41 1.96
C PHE A 242 27.35 -2.98 2.38
N ASP A 243 27.54 -4.28 2.18
CA ASP A 243 28.77 -4.99 2.58
C ASP A 243 29.34 -5.74 1.37
N SER A 244 30.56 -5.42 0.97
CA SER A 244 31.22 -6.07 -0.16
C SER A 244 32.66 -6.46 0.11
N GLY A 245 33.21 -6.13 1.29
CA GLY A 245 34.60 -6.37 1.65
C GLY A 245 35.62 -5.58 0.80
N GLN A 246 35.17 -4.60 0.02
CA GLN A 246 35.98 -3.88 -0.97
C GLN A 246 35.47 -2.43 -1.17
N PRO A 247 36.31 -1.47 -1.59
CA PRO A 247 35.97 -0.04 -1.55
C PRO A 247 35.21 0.51 -2.78
N ALA A 248 35.07 -0.24 -3.87
CA ALA A 248 34.35 0.17 -5.07
C ALA A 248 32.84 0.15 -4.87
N ASP A 249 32.16 1.05 -5.56
CA ASP A 249 30.70 1.04 -5.67
C ASP A 249 30.25 -0.27 -6.32
N PHE A 250 29.15 -0.85 -5.83
CA PHE A 250 28.66 -2.12 -6.35
C PHE A 250 27.16 -2.18 -6.63
N VAL A 251 26.37 -1.21 -6.16
CA VAL A 251 24.91 -1.24 -6.34
C VAL A 251 24.30 0.16 -6.35
N ASN A 252 23.26 0.35 -7.17
CA ASN A 252 22.27 1.41 -7.05
C ASN A 252 20.95 0.80 -6.58
N VAL A 253 20.18 1.55 -5.78
CA VAL A 253 18.85 1.15 -5.29
C VAL A 253 17.84 2.21 -5.70
N ASN A 254 16.77 1.80 -6.39
CA ASN A 254 15.66 2.67 -6.76
C ASN A 254 14.59 2.65 -5.65
N TRP A 255 14.04 1.49 -5.35
CA TRP A 255 13.03 1.34 -4.30
C TRP A 255 13.07 -0.04 -3.65
N PHE A 256 12.39 -0.19 -2.53
CA PHE A 256 12.16 -1.48 -1.89
C PHE A 256 10.77 -1.59 -1.27
N THR A 257 10.35 -2.80 -0.94
CA THR A 257 9.10 -3.07 -0.23
C THR A 257 9.19 -4.38 0.56
N PHE A 258 8.26 -4.60 1.47
CA PHE A 258 8.16 -5.82 2.27
C PHE A 258 6.81 -6.52 2.08
N ALA A 259 6.77 -7.84 2.31
CA ALA A 259 5.57 -8.68 2.22
C ALA A 259 5.55 -9.80 3.26
#